data_AF-A0A7V5PB80-F1
#
_entry.id   AF-A0A7V5PB80-F1
#
_cell.length_a   1.000
_cell.length_b   1.000
_cell.length_c   1.000
_cell.angle_alpha   90.00
_cell.angle_beta   90.00
_cell.angle_gamma   90.00
#
_symmetry.space_group_name_H-M   'P 1'
#
loop_
_entity.id
_entity.type
_entity.pdbx_description
1 polymer ?
#
loop_
_entity_poly.entity_id
_entity_poly.type
_entity_poly.pdbx_seq_one_letter_code
_entity_poly.pdbx_strand_id
1 'polypeptide(L)' 'MLKENFIEYLENAIQNTWDGNAFSDYNGKTMTYREVAGQILKFHLFFEKAGIKKGDKIALLGKNSTNWG' A
#
# COMPACT_ATOMS: atom_id res chain seq x y z
N MET A 1 -2.14 -21.13 -4.91
CA MET A 1 -2.02 -20.18 -3.79
C MET A 1 -0.59 -19.70 -3.76
N LEU A 2 -0.35 -18.41 -3.52
CA LEU A 2 1.01 -17.94 -3.21
C LEU A 2 1.54 -18.79 -2.04
N LYS A 3 2.76 -19.29 -2.19
CA LYS A 3 3.38 -20.18 -1.19
C LYS A 3 3.75 -19.42 0.09
N GLU A 4 3.79 -18.10 0.00
CA GLU A 4 4.22 -17.14 1.01
C GLU A 4 3.05 -16.26 1.45
N ASN A 5 3.10 -15.80 2.71
CA ASN A 5 2.17 -14.81 3.21
C ASN A 5 2.36 -13.51 2.42
N PHE A 6 1.31 -13.07 1.71
CA PHE A 6 1.37 -11.88 0.87
C PHE A 6 1.81 -10.62 1.63
N ILE A 7 1.43 -10.49 2.92
CA ILE A 7 1.82 -9.35 3.76
C ILE A 7 3.33 -9.39 4.03
N GLU A 8 3.86 -10.58 4.37
CA GLU A 8 5.29 -10.77 4.63
C GLU A 8 6.13 -10.54 3.38
N TYR A 9 5.65 -10.99 2.21
CA TYR A 9 6.28 -10.71 0.92
C TYR A 9 6.37 -9.20 0.64
N LEU A 10 5.29 -8.45 0.87
CA LEU A 10 5.27 -6.99 0.70
C LEU A 10 6.20 -6.30 1.70
N GLU A 11 6.18 -6.71 2.97
CA GLU A 11 7.06 -6.17 4.00
C GLU A 11 8.54 -6.33 3.61
N ASN A 12 8.93 -7.55 3.20
CA ASN A 12 10.27 -7.84 2.75
C ASN A 12 10.67 -7.01 1.52
N ALA A 13 9.77 -6.83 0.54
CA ALA A 13 10.05 -6.02 -0.64
C ALA A 13 10.30 -4.54 -0.29
N ILE A 14 9.48 -3.99 0.62
CA ILE A 14 9.60 -2.61 1.10
C ILE A 14 10.91 -2.39 1.87
N GLN A 15 11.22 -3.26 2.82
CA GLN A 15 12.42 -3.13 3.66
C GLN A 15 13.71 -3.24 2.83
N ASN A 16 13.76 -4.17 1.89
CA ASN A 16 14.95 -4.42 1.08
C ASN A 16 15.16 -3.42 -0.07
N THR A 17 14.13 -2.63 -0.42
CA THR A 17 14.17 -1.69 -1.56
C THR A 17 13.82 -0.26 -1.13
N TRP A 18 14.10 0.09 0.12
CA TRP A 18 13.57 1.27 0.83
C TRP A 18 13.56 2.59 0.02
N ASP A 19 14.70 2.98 -0.56
CA ASP A 19 14.83 4.22 -1.34
C ASP A 19 14.63 4.03 -2.86
N GLY A 20 14.30 2.81 -3.30
CA GLY A 20 14.02 2.51 -4.70
C GLY A 20 12.62 2.93 -5.14
N ASN A 21 12.41 3.07 -6.44
CA ASN A 21 11.12 3.41 -7.04
C ASN A 21 10.17 2.20 -7.02
N ALA A 22 8.93 2.40 -6.56
CA ALA A 22 7.89 1.37 -6.46
C ALA A 22 6.78 1.56 -7.51
N PHE A 23 6.22 2.78 -7.59
CA PHE A 23 5.11 3.10 -8.48
C PHE A 23 5.36 4.41 -9.22
N SER A 24 4.79 4.57 -10.40
CA SER A 24 4.90 5.80 -11.19
C SER A 24 3.65 5.99 -12.03
N ASP A 25 3.03 7.16 -11.91
CA ASP A 25 1.93 7.55 -12.78
C ASP A 25 2.47 8.13 -14.10
N TYR A 26 1.72 7.94 -15.19
CA TYR A 26 2.03 8.58 -16.47
C TYR A 26 1.97 10.10 -16.34
N ASN A 27 3.08 10.78 -16.65
CA ASN A 27 3.28 12.22 -16.40
C ASN A 27 3.03 12.65 -14.94
N GLY A 28 3.14 11.72 -13.99
CA GLY A 28 2.92 11.96 -12.58
C GLY A 28 4.17 11.75 -11.72
N LYS A 29 3.94 11.63 -10.42
CA LYS A 29 5.02 11.41 -9.46
C LYS A 29 5.41 9.94 -9.42
N THR A 30 6.73 9.68 -9.34
CA THR A 30 7.26 8.39 -8.92
C THR A 30 7.27 8.32 -7.40
N MET A 31 6.70 7.24 -6.85
CA MET A 31 6.74 6.92 -5.43
C MET A 31 7.83 5.90 -5.15
N THR A 32 8.58 6.15 -4.11
CA THR A 32 9.56 5.20 -3.54
C THR A 32 8.89 4.17 -2.62
N TYR A 33 9.56 3.06 -2.34
CA TYR A 33 9.04 2.05 -1.40
C TYR A 33 8.83 2.61 0.01
N ARG A 34 9.70 3.51 0.49
CA ARG A 34 9.49 4.23 1.76
C ARG A 34 8.23 5.09 1.78
N GLU A 35 7.87 5.70 0.66
CA GLU A 35 6.64 6.49 0.55
C GLU A 35 5.40 5.58 0.53
N VAL A 36 5.49 4.41 -0.13
CA VAL A 36 4.46 3.37 -0.08
C VAL A 36 4.25 2.86 1.35
N ALA A 37 5.34 2.57 2.08
CA ALA A 37 5.27 2.20 3.50
C ALA A 37 4.54 3.26 4.34
N GLY A 38 4.85 4.54 4.09
CA GLY A 38 4.16 5.66 4.72
C GLY A 38 2.66 5.70 4.43
N GLN A 39 2.23 5.39 3.19
CA GLN A 39 0.81 5.33 2.84
C GLN A 39 0.11 4.13 3.50
N ILE A 40 0.74 2.96 3.53
CA ILE A 40 0.22 1.77 4.22
C ILE A 40 0.00 2.08 5.71
N LEU A 41 0.97 2.72 6.37
CA LEU A 41 0.84 3.14 7.77
C LEU A 41 -0.34 4.10 7.98
N LYS A 42 -0.51 5.09 7.10
CA LYS A 42 -1.66 6.01 7.18
C LYS A 42 -2.99 5.28 7.06
N PHE A 43 -3.10 4.29 6.18
CA PHE A 43 -4.31 3.49 6.06
C PHE A 43 -4.58 2.66 7.32
N HIS A 44 -3.56 2.03 7.91
CA HIS A 44 -3.72 1.33 9.19
C HIS A 44 -4.26 2.25 10.29
N LEU A 45 -3.65 3.42 10.47
CA LEU A 45 -4.11 4.41 11.46
C LEU A 45 -5.51 4.93 11.16
N PHE A 46 -5.85 5.13 9.88
CA PHE A 46 -7.17 5.55 9.45
C PHE A 46 -8.22 4.48 9.77
N PHE A 47 -7.98 3.22 9.42
CA PHE A 47 -8.90 2.12 9.68
C PHE A 47 -9.09 1.87 11.18
N GLU A 48 -8.02 1.97 11.97
CA GLU A 48 -8.10 1.91 13.43
C GLU A 48 -9.03 3.00 13.98
N LYS A 49 -8.80 4.26 13.58
CA LYS A 49 -9.62 5.41 14.03
C LYS A 49 -11.06 5.35 13.52
N ALA A 50 -11.30 4.72 12.38
CA ALA A 50 -12.63 4.48 11.82
C ALA A 50 -13.35 3.28 12.48
N GLY A 51 -12.68 2.56 13.40
CA GLY A 51 -13.27 1.42 14.11
C GLY A 51 -13.42 0.16 13.26
N ILE A 52 -12.69 0.05 12.14
CA ILE A 52 -12.70 -1.11 11.24
C ILE A 52 -12.06 -2.31 11.93
N LYS A 53 -12.68 -3.47 11.78
CA LYS A 53 -12.27 -4.73 12.42
C LYS A 53 -11.95 -5.81 11.39
N LYS A 54 -11.21 -6.83 11.84
CA LYS A 54 -10.95 -8.02 11.02
C LYS A 54 -12.28 -8.65 10.59
N GLY A 55 -12.44 -8.83 9.28
CA GLY A 55 -13.66 -9.39 8.67
C GLY A 55 -14.56 -8.33 8.03
N ASP A 56 -14.36 -7.05 8.36
CA ASP A 56 -15.06 -5.96 7.67
C ASP A 56 -14.63 -5.88 6.21
N LYS A 57 -15.57 -5.49 5.34
CA LYS A 57 -15.35 -5.37 3.90
C LYS A 57 -15.24 -3.91 3.53
N ILE A 58 -14.19 -3.57 2.78
CA ILE A 58 -13.92 -2.20 2.33
C ILE A 58 -14.14 -2.16 0.81
N ALA A 59 -15.05 -1.30 0.36
CA ALA A 59 -15.21 -1.02 -1.06
C ALA A 59 -14.10 -0.05 -1.52
N LEU A 60 -13.46 -0.35 -2.65
CA LEU A 60 -12.49 0.52 -3.30
C LEU A 60 -13.01 0.87 -4.70
N LEU A 61 -13.18 2.17 -4.96
CA LEU A 61 -13.60 2.70 -6.25
C LEU A 61 -12.64 3.82 -6.63
N GLY A 62 -11.96 3.68 -7.76
CA GLY A 62 -11.05 4.70 -8.24
C GLY A 62 -10.55 4.43 -9.64
N LYS A 63 -9.94 5.43 -10.27
CA LYS A 63 -9.28 5.28 -11.57
C LYS A 63 -8.02 4.42 -11.46
N ASN A 64 -7.63 3.76 -12.55
CA ASN A 64 -6.36 3.03 -12.59
C ASN A 64 -5.18 4.01 -12.47
N SER A 65 -4.68 4.17 -11.26
CA SER A 65 -3.64 5.12 -10.86
C SER A 65 -2.95 4.61 -9.60
N THR A 66 -1.76 5.14 -9.31
CA THR A 66 -0.96 4.75 -8.13
C THR A 66 -1.71 4.96 -6.81
N ASN A 67 -2.65 5.91 -6.77
CA ASN A 67 -3.39 6.26 -5.55
C ASN A 67 -4.87 5.83 -5.56
N TRP A 68 -5.34 5.17 -6.63
CA TRP A 68 -6.74 4.76 -6.84
C TRP A 68 -7.77 5.82 -6.42
N GLY A 69 -7.52 7.07 -6.83
CA GLY A 69 -8.35 8.23 -6.50
C GLY A 69 -9.83 8.03 -6.78
#